data_AF-D3Q296-F1
#
_entry.id   AF-D3Q296-F1
#
_cell.length_a   1.000
_cell.length_b   1.000
_cell.length_c   1.000
_cell.angle_alpha   90.00
_cell.angle_beta   90.00
_cell.angle_gamma   90.00
#
_symmetry.space_group_name_H-M   'P 1'
#
loop_
_entity.id
_entity.type
_entity.pdbx_description
1 polymer ?
#
loop_
_entity_poly.entity_id
_entity_poly.type
_entity_poly.pdbx_seq_one_letter_code
_entity_poly.pdbx_strand_id
1 'polypeptide(L)'
;MPTDNHRPVAVVCAALGLEYQAILEHLETPPIEHDERGSLYQLGDFEHWCVVATHIGRDNTPAAVQVERAITLFQPAVVLLVGIAGGRRKVRHGDVVAADSVYDYQAGRDTGETTLGRVKSLSASFPLVQRAKAVASQNRWRDRIVLPLDRPPEAHVGPLAAGGRVVTSAESHTALLIERHCDDALGIETEGFGVMAAAHANPSVSAMVIRGISDLLDDKAFAADRHWQPVAARHACAFAFELLHHTRPDQPAAHTAPGEQRPASTYIVAQGDNAVANVAAVGDHSRGELHIHRLTTQPHVAAAVRILAARRRSGGPGRDCQRHGLSVPAPGGEACRTVLTPKGYGSRHVA
;
A
#
# COMPACT_ATOMS: atom_id res chain seq x y z
N MET A 1 -16.98 -12.36 1.80
CA MET A 1 -16.31 -11.18 2.39
C MET A 1 -17.39 -10.17 2.73
N PRO A 2 -17.48 -9.64 3.95
CA PRO A 2 -18.35 -8.50 4.20
C PRO A 2 -17.75 -7.32 3.42
N THR A 3 -18.35 -7.04 2.27
CA THR A 3 -18.08 -5.89 1.42
C THR A 3 -18.75 -4.65 2.02
N ASP A 4 -18.39 -4.30 3.26
CA ASP A 4 -18.71 -2.97 3.77
C ASP A 4 -17.47 -2.08 3.61
N ASN A 5 -17.62 -1.14 2.68
CA ASN A 5 -16.58 -0.42 1.96
C ASN A 5 -16.06 0.73 2.84
N HIS A 6 -14.73 0.93 2.93
CA HIS A 6 -13.96 2.14 3.32
C HIS A 6 -12.99 2.02 4.51
N ARG A 7 -12.95 0.93 5.28
CA ARG A 7 -11.97 0.82 6.38
C ARG A 7 -10.63 0.32 5.88
N PRO A 8 -9.51 1.00 6.19
CA PRO A 8 -8.20 0.49 5.83
C PRO A 8 -7.87 -0.80 6.58
N VAL A 9 -7.12 -1.67 5.91
CA VAL A 9 -6.69 -2.96 6.47
C VAL A 9 -5.24 -2.86 6.95
N ALA A 10 -4.98 -3.34 8.17
CA ALA A 10 -3.65 -3.55 8.71
C ALA A 10 -3.43 -5.04 8.95
N VAL A 11 -2.35 -5.60 8.41
CA VAL A 11 -1.90 -6.95 8.80
C VAL A 11 -0.93 -6.80 9.96
N VAL A 12 -1.20 -7.47 11.07
CA VAL A 12 -0.30 -7.51 12.23
C VAL A 12 0.12 -8.96 12.44
N CYS A 13 1.40 -9.25 12.29
CA CYS A 13 1.92 -10.61 12.33
C CYS A 13 2.89 -10.84 13.49
N ALA A 14 2.92 -12.08 13.96
CA ALA A 14 3.74 -12.53 15.09
C ALA A 14 4.27 -13.95 14.85
N ALA A 15 5.47 -14.25 15.34
CA ALA A 15 6.11 -15.56 15.14
C ALA A 15 5.75 -16.58 16.23
N LEU A 16 5.55 -16.11 17.45
CA LEU A 16 5.31 -16.94 18.63
C LEU A 16 3.87 -16.82 19.15
N GLY A 17 3.40 -17.87 19.84
CA GLY A 17 2.07 -17.90 20.45
C GLY A 17 1.81 -16.72 21.38
N LEU A 18 2.76 -16.40 22.26
CA LEU A 18 2.62 -15.28 23.20
C LEU A 18 2.55 -13.91 22.50
N GLU A 19 3.28 -13.76 21.39
CA GLU A 19 3.30 -12.52 20.61
C GLU A 19 1.95 -12.34 19.91
N TYR A 20 1.44 -13.44 19.34
CA TYR A 20 0.14 -13.46 18.70
C TYR A 20 -1.00 -13.19 19.68
N GLN A 21 -0.97 -13.78 20.87
CA GLN A 21 -1.95 -13.48 21.92
C GLN A 21 -1.91 -12.00 22.31
N ALA A 22 -0.72 -11.40 22.41
CA ALA A 22 -0.58 -9.97 22.70
C ALA A 22 -1.20 -9.09 21.59
N ILE A 23 -1.19 -9.52 20.32
CA ILE A 23 -1.93 -8.82 19.25
C ILE A 23 -3.44 -8.89 19.49
N LEU A 24 -3.96 -10.07 19.80
CA LEU A 24 -5.40 -10.29 19.99
C LEU A 24 -5.96 -9.51 21.19
N GLU A 25 -5.16 -9.27 22.23
CA GLU A 25 -5.51 -8.47 23.41
C GLU A 25 -5.91 -7.02 23.07
N HIS A 26 -5.53 -6.50 21.89
CA HIS A 26 -5.87 -5.15 21.44
C HIS A 26 -7.11 -5.06 20.53
N LEU A 27 -7.69 -6.18 20.12
CA LEU A 27 -8.88 -6.19 19.26
C LEU A 27 -10.13 -5.88 20.09
N GLU A 28 -11.01 -5.02 19.55
CA GLU A 28 -12.22 -4.55 20.26
C GLU A 28 -13.32 -5.61 20.32
N THR A 29 -13.36 -6.47 19.30
CA THR A 29 -14.36 -7.52 19.14
C THR A 29 -13.66 -8.89 19.07
N PRO A 30 -14.35 -9.98 19.49
CA PRO A 30 -13.84 -11.32 19.28
C PRO A 30 -13.53 -11.53 17.79
N PRO A 31 -12.30 -11.89 17.43
CA PRO A 31 -11.93 -11.97 16.04
C PRO A 31 -12.63 -13.12 15.33
N ILE A 32 -12.84 -12.94 14.03
CA ILE A 32 -13.42 -13.94 13.14
C ILE A 32 -12.26 -14.67 12.47
N GLU A 33 -12.27 -16.00 12.58
CA GLU A 33 -11.30 -16.84 11.90
C GLU A 33 -11.55 -16.85 10.38
N HIS A 34 -10.47 -16.75 9.62
CA HIS A 34 -10.44 -16.92 8.18
C HIS A 34 -9.33 -17.90 7.80
N ASP A 35 -9.67 -18.94 7.05
CA ASP A 35 -8.72 -19.90 6.48
C ASP A 35 -8.53 -19.59 4.99
N GLU A 36 -7.27 -19.41 4.58
CA GLU A 36 -6.87 -19.47 3.18
C GLU A 36 -5.73 -20.49 3.03
N ARG A 37 -6.03 -21.64 2.44
CA ARG A 37 -5.07 -22.72 2.13
C ARG A 37 -4.32 -23.19 3.37
N GLY A 38 -5.01 -23.31 4.51
CA GLY A 38 -4.45 -23.71 5.79
C GLY A 38 -3.66 -22.61 6.51
N SER A 39 -3.63 -21.40 5.96
CA SER A 39 -3.16 -20.21 6.67
C SER A 39 -4.33 -19.61 7.44
N LEU A 40 -4.20 -19.56 8.76
CA LEU A 40 -5.23 -18.99 9.64
C LEU A 40 -4.97 -17.51 9.89
N TYR A 41 -6.04 -16.74 9.81
CA TYR A 41 -6.10 -15.32 10.11
C TYR A 41 -7.21 -15.05 11.11
N GLN A 42 -7.00 -14.09 11.98
CA GLN A 42 -8.02 -13.60 12.92
C GLN A 42 -8.33 -12.15 12.55
N LEU A 43 -9.55 -11.91 12.07
CA LEU A 43 -10.01 -10.60 11.62
C LEU A 43 -10.75 -9.93 12.78
N GLY A 44 -10.27 -8.78 13.23
CA GLY A 44 -10.91 -8.00 14.28
C GLY A 44 -10.87 -6.51 14.01
N ASP A 45 -11.63 -5.77 14.80
CA ASP A 45 -11.68 -4.32 14.72
C ASP A 45 -10.69 -3.69 15.70
N PHE A 46 -10.04 -2.61 15.25
CA PHE A 46 -9.29 -1.69 16.11
C PHE A 46 -9.51 -0.27 15.60
N GLU A 47 -10.36 0.49 16.27
CA GLU A 47 -10.75 1.85 15.89
C GLU A 47 -11.24 1.92 14.42
N HIS A 48 -10.54 2.68 13.56
CA HIS A 48 -10.87 2.77 12.13
C HIS A 48 -10.26 1.64 11.28
N TRP A 49 -9.45 0.75 11.86
CA TRP A 49 -8.78 -0.33 11.15
C TRP A 49 -9.58 -1.64 11.19
N CYS A 50 -9.55 -2.36 10.07
CA CYS A 50 -9.73 -3.80 10.06
C CYS A 50 -8.35 -4.44 10.26
N VAL A 51 -8.13 -5.10 11.39
CA VAL A 51 -6.87 -5.77 11.72
C VAL A 51 -6.96 -7.24 11.35
N VAL A 52 -5.99 -7.68 10.55
CA VAL A 52 -5.78 -9.08 10.20
C VAL A 52 -4.58 -9.56 11.00
N ALA A 53 -4.84 -10.29 12.08
CA ALA A 53 -3.80 -10.94 12.88
C ALA A 53 -3.41 -12.28 12.25
N THR A 54 -2.11 -12.58 12.14
CA THR A 54 -1.66 -13.89 11.65
C THR A 54 -0.38 -14.37 12.31
N HIS A 55 -0.29 -15.69 12.46
CA HIS A 55 0.93 -16.37 12.86
C HIS A 55 1.86 -16.52 11.65
N ILE A 56 3.08 -16.02 11.78
CA ILE A 56 4.16 -16.33 10.86
C ILE A 56 5.01 -17.47 11.43
N GLY A 57 5.59 -18.28 10.55
CA GLY A 57 6.62 -19.23 10.98
C GLY A 57 7.87 -18.48 11.45
N ARG A 58 8.70 -19.16 12.24
CA ARG A 58 10.05 -18.67 12.57
C ARG A 58 10.92 -18.65 11.31
N ASP A 59 11.88 -17.73 11.29
CA ASP A 59 12.81 -17.46 10.18
C ASP A 59 12.22 -16.62 9.03
N ASN A 60 13.12 -15.95 8.31
CA ASN A 60 12.79 -15.03 7.21
C ASN A 60 11.97 -15.68 6.07
N THR A 61 12.26 -16.93 5.67
CA THR A 61 11.62 -17.57 4.51
C THR A 61 10.12 -17.82 4.74
N PRO A 62 9.68 -18.56 5.79
CA PRO A 62 8.25 -18.75 6.02
C PRO A 62 7.54 -17.44 6.39
N ALA A 63 8.22 -16.50 7.06
CA ALA A 63 7.69 -15.17 7.31
C ALA A 63 7.34 -14.43 6.01
N ALA A 64 8.25 -14.42 5.03
CA ALA A 64 8.02 -13.80 3.73
C ALA A 64 6.84 -14.44 2.98
N VAL A 65 6.76 -15.79 2.97
CA VAL A 65 5.67 -16.52 2.30
C VAL A 65 4.31 -16.19 2.92
N GLN A 66 4.24 -16.16 4.26
CA GLN A 66 2.99 -15.91 4.96
C GLN A 66 2.53 -14.46 4.81
N VAL A 67 3.45 -13.50 4.93
CA VAL A 67 3.13 -12.08 4.75
C VAL A 67 2.72 -11.80 3.32
N GLU A 68 3.39 -12.39 2.31
CA GLU A 68 2.98 -12.16 0.93
C GLU A 68 1.58 -12.73 0.63
N ARG A 69 1.24 -13.89 1.21
CA ARG A 69 -0.14 -14.42 1.11
C ARG A 69 -1.14 -13.46 1.74
N ALA A 70 -0.83 -12.92 2.92
CA ALA A 70 -1.68 -11.95 3.60
C ALA A 70 -1.84 -10.66 2.78
N ILE A 71 -0.76 -10.15 2.19
CA ILE A 71 -0.79 -8.96 1.32
C ILE A 71 -1.69 -9.21 0.11
N THR A 72 -1.47 -10.34 -0.59
CA THR A 72 -2.27 -10.72 -1.76
C THR A 72 -3.76 -10.79 -1.43
N LEU A 73 -4.12 -11.44 -0.31
CA LEU A 73 -5.50 -11.70 0.06
C LEU A 73 -6.25 -10.46 0.57
N PHE A 74 -5.59 -9.66 1.41
CA PHE A 74 -6.26 -8.59 2.15
C PHE A 74 -5.94 -7.18 1.65
N GLN A 75 -4.96 -7.04 0.76
CA GLN A 75 -4.52 -5.75 0.21
C GLN A 75 -4.32 -4.67 1.30
N PRO A 76 -3.54 -4.95 2.35
CA PRO A 76 -3.39 -4.06 3.48
C PRO A 76 -2.67 -2.78 3.10
N ALA A 77 -2.99 -1.69 3.78
CA ALA A 77 -2.20 -0.47 3.66
C ALA A 77 -0.92 -0.53 4.50
N VAL A 78 -0.95 -1.31 5.60
CA VAL A 78 0.16 -1.46 6.53
C VAL A 78 0.36 -2.92 6.93
N VAL A 79 1.61 -3.37 7.01
CA VAL A 79 2.03 -4.63 7.62
C VAL A 79 2.94 -4.33 8.81
N LEU A 80 2.59 -4.78 10.01
CA LEU A 80 3.42 -4.68 11.19
C LEU A 80 3.83 -6.07 11.65
N LEU A 81 5.13 -6.32 11.71
CA LEU A 81 5.67 -7.46 12.44
C LEU A 81 5.88 -7.06 13.89
N VAL A 82 5.20 -7.73 14.82
CA VAL A 82 5.30 -7.47 16.24
C VAL A 82 5.81 -8.72 16.94
N GLY A 83 6.79 -8.55 17.83
CA GLY A 83 7.28 -9.67 18.62
C GLY A 83 8.42 -9.30 19.56
N ILE A 84 9.26 -10.26 19.89
CA ILE A 84 10.40 -10.08 20.79
C ILE A 84 11.74 -10.09 20.06
N ALA A 85 12.76 -9.50 20.68
CA ALA A 85 14.14 -9.54 20.21
C ALA A 85 15.13 -9.56 21.38
N GLY A 86 16.33 -10.06 21.10
CA GLY A 86 17.48 -9.91 21.98
C GLY A 86 18.08 -8.51 21.81
N GLY A 87 18.14 -7.74 22.89
CA GLY A 87 18.59 -6.34 22.90
C GLY A 87 20.11 -6.18 22.80
N ARG A 88 20.51 -5.07 22.21
CA ARG A 88 21.91 -4.63 22.07
C ARG A 88 22.05 -3.15 22.40
N ARG A 89 23.30 -2.73 22.66
CA ARG A 89 23.65 -1.33 22.93
C ARG A 89 22.94 -0.81 24.18
N LYS A 90 22.10 0.22 24.04
CA LYS A 90 21.53 1.00 25.15
C LYS A 90 20.13 0.55 25.57
N VAL A 91 19.53 -0.39 24.86
CA VAL A 91 18.18 -0.89 25.18
C VAL A 91 18.22 -1.81 26.40
N ARG A 92 17.10 -1.86 27.11
CA ARG A 92 16.92 -2.64 28.34
C ARG A 92 15.72 -3.56 28.21
N HIS A 93 15.63 -4.58 29.07
CA HIS A 93 14.48 -5.48 29.15
C HIS A 93 13.13 -4.73 29.20
N GLY A 94 12.23 -5.04 28.27
CA GLY A 94 10.93 -4.38 28.15
C GLY A 94 10.94 -3.06 27.36
N ASP A 95 12.09 -2.54 26.94
CA ASP A 95 12.09 -1.46 25.95
C ASP A 95 11.55 -1.96 24.60
N VAL A 96 11.11 -1.03 23.75
CA VAL A 96 10.61 -1.31 22.40
C VAL A 96 11.55 -0.72 21.37
N VAL A 97 11.81 -1.45 20.30
CA VAL A 97 12.53 -0.98 19.11
C VAL A 97 11.60 -1.05 17.91
N ALA A 98 11.31 0.09 17.31
CA ALA A 98 10.64 0.20 16.03
C ALA A 98 11.69 0.39 14.93
N ALA A 99 11.81 -0.60 14.03
CA ALA A 99 12.85 -0.64 13.03
C ALA A 99 12.64 0.42 11.94
N ASP A 100 13.59 1.35 11.80
CA ASP A 100 13.67 2.18 10.59
C ASP A 100 14.30 1.43 9.42
N SER A 101 15.13 0.43 9.74
CA SER A 101 15.80 -0.47 8.83
C SER A 101 16.03 -1.83 9.46
N VAL A 102 16.04 -2.86 8.62
CA VAL A 102 16.29 -4.24 9.02
C VAL A 102 17.43 -4.79 8.18
N TYR A 103 18.47 -5.26 8.86
CA TYR A 103 19.68 -5.79 8.26
C TYR A 103 19.61 -7.31 8.15
N ASP A 104 19.85 -7.86 6.96
CA ASP A 104 20.20 -9.26 6.79
C ASP A 104 21.69 -9.42 7.07
N TYR A 105 22.02 -9.83 8.30
CA TYR A 105 23.41 -10.04 8.70
C TYR A 105 23.99 -11.34 8.15
N GLN A 106 23.17 -12.26 7.61
CA GLN A 106 23.63 -13.56 7.12
C GLN A 106 24.10 -13.50 5.67
N ALA A 107 23.70 -12.47 4.91
CA ALA A 107 24.19 -12.24 3.57
C ALA A 107 25.72 -12.01 3.60
N GLY A 108 26.46 -12.84 2.86
CA GLY A 108 27.92 -12.79 2.86
C GLY A 108 28.56 -13.80 1.93
N ARG A 109 29.89 -13.87 1.99
CA ARG A 109 30.70 -14.91 1.34
C ARG A 109 31.64 -15.49 2.38
N ASP A 110 31.59 -16.80 2.55
CA ASP A 110 32.60 -17.52 3.33
C ASP A 110 33.85 -17.78 2.47
N THR A 111 35.01 -17.49 3.04
CA THR A 111 36.32 -17.87 2.51
C THR A 111 36.98 -18.88 3.46
N GLY A 112 38.13 -19.44 3.08
CA GLY A 112 38.86 -20.38 3.94
C GLY A 112 39.36 -19.77 5.26
N GLU A 113 39.41 -18.45 5.37
CA GLU A 113 39.99 -17.74 6.52
C GLU A 113 38.97 -16.84 7.24
N THR A 114 37.95 -16.34 6.54
CA THR A 114 37.01 -15.36 7.11
C THR A 114 35.67 -15.35 6.40
N THR A 115 34.64 -14.84 7.07
CA THR A 115 33.36 -14.50 6.47
C THR A 115 33.36 -13.02 6.09
N LEU A 116 33.16 -12.74 4.81
CA LEU A 116 33.01 -11.39 4.30
C LEU A 116 31.52 -11.02 4.28
N GLY A 117 31.09 -10.22 5.26
CA GLY A 117 29.72 -9.72 5.35
C GLY A 117 29.31 -8.90 4.12
N ARG A 118 28.11 -9.15 3.61
CA ARG A 118 27.43 -8.39 2.56
C ARG A 118 26.05 -8.02 3.05
N VAL A 119 26.01 -7.27 4.14
CA VAL A 119 24.76 -6.88 4.81
C VAL A 119 23.83 -6.22 3.81
N LYS A 120 22.64 -6.79 3.68
CA LYS A 120 21.54 -6.16 2.94
C LYS A 120 20.67 -5.42 3.93
N SER A 121 20.08 -4.32 3.50
CA SER A 121 19.19 -3.52 4.33
C SER A 121 17.88 -3.26 3.60
N LEU A 122 16.77 -3.40 4.32
CA LEU A 122 15.45 -2.96 3.89
C LEU A 122 14.92 -1.94 4.89
N SER A 123 14.42 -0.80 4.38
CA SER A 123 13.94 0.30 5.22
C SER A 123 12.42 0.29 5.33
N ALA A 124 11.91 0.68 6.51
CA ALA A 124 10.52 1.03 6.68
C ALA A 124 10.18 2.29 5.87
N SER A 125 8.90 2.46 5.52
CA SER A 125 8.48 3.63 4.76
C SER A 125 8.70 4.91 5.57
N PHE A 126 9.13 5.98 4.90
CA PHE A 126 9.44 7.25 5.58
C PHE A 126 8.27 7.77 6.44
N PRO A 127 7.00 7.78 5.98
CA PRO A 127 5.87 8.20 6.81
C PRO A 127 5.72 7.37 8.09
N LEU A 128 5.92 6.05 8.00
CA LEU A 128 5.81 5.15 9.15
C LEU A 128 6.95 5.37 10.15
N VAL A 129 8.18 5.63 9.67
CA VAL A 129 9.32 6.02 10.52
C VAL A 129 9.07 7.34 11.23
N GLN A 130 8.57 8.37 10.54
CA GLN A 130 8.22 9.65 11.17
C GLN A 130 7.13 9.44 12.24
N ARG A 131 6.15 8.60 11.94
CA ARG A 131 5.08 8.28 12.89
C ARG A 131 5.63 7.56 14.12
N ALA A 132 6.51 6.59 13.95
CA ALA A 132 7.15 5.88 15.05
C ALA A 132 7.97 6.81 15.95
N LYS A 133 8.70 7.77 15.38
CA LYS A 133 9.44 8.80 16.14
C LYS A 133 8.50 9.68 16.96
N ALA A 134 7.34 10.04 16.40
CA ALA A 134 6.32 10.81 17.13
C ALA A 134 5.74 10.00 18.29
N VAL A 135 5.36 8.73 18.06
CA VAL A 135 4.84 7.83 19.12
C VAL A 135 5.87 7.63 20.23
N ALA A 136 7.13 7.36 19.87
CA ALA A 136 8.21 7.16 20.82
C ALA A 136 8.45 8.39 21.71
N SER A 137 8.40 9.60 21.16
CA SER A 137 8.64 10.84 21.92
C SER A 137 7.46 11.24 22.81
N GLN A 138 6.22 10.91 22.42
CA GLN A 138 5.02 11.26 23.18
C GLN A 138 4.76 10.34 24.37
N ASN A 139 5.31 9.12 24.36
CA ASN A 139 5.18 8.13 25.43
C ASN A 139 3.74 7.66 25.76
N ARG A 140 2.72 8.10 25.01
CA ARG A 140 1.31 7.71 25.18
C ARG A 140 1.05 6.24 24.91
N TRP A 141 1.92 5.59 24.13
CA TRP A 141 1.86 4.14 23.93
C TRP A 141 1.97 3.35 25.25
N ARG A 142 2.60 3.92 26.28
CA ARG A 142 2.69 3.31 27.61
C ARG A 142 1.34 3.18 28.30
N ASP A 143 0.38 4.05 27.95
CA ASP A 143 -0.98 4.02 28.50
C ASP A 143 -1.75 2.76 28.07
N ARG A 144 -1.27 2.08 27.01
CA ARG A 144 -1.83 0.80 26.52
C ARG A 144 -1.24 -0.42 27.23
N ILE A 145 -0.29 -0.26 28.16
CA ILE A 145 0.30 -1.36 28.92
C ILE A 145 -0.53 -1.62 30.18
N VAL A 146 -1.17 -2.79 30.24
CA VAL A 146 -2.12 -3.15 31.33
C VAL A 146 -1.43 -3.95 32.44
N LEU A 147 -0.25 -3.51 32.90
CA LEU A 147 0.47 -4.13 34.02
C LEU A 147 1.24 -3.08 34.83
N PRO A 148 1.44 -3.30 36.14
CA PRO A 148 2.35 -2.47 36.93
C PRO A 148 3.77 -2.59 36.36
N LEU A 149 4.39 -1.44 36.13
CA LEU A 149 5.73 -1.33 35.57
C LEU A 149 6.70 -0.93 36.68
N ASP A 150 7.70 -1.76 36.95
CA ASP A 150 8.79 -1.40 37.89
C ASP A 150 9.56 -0.17 37.39
N ARG A 151 9.69 -0.06 36.07
CA ARG A 151 10.22 1.13 35.38
C ARG A 151 9.40 1.40 34.12
N PRO A 152 9.23 2.68 33.74
CA PRO A 152 8.62 2.99 32.44
C PRO A 152 9.54 2.49 31.30
N PRO A 153 9.03 1.69 30.35
CA PRO A 153 9.80 1.25 29.22
C PRO A 153 10.04 2.39 28.23
N GLU A 154 11.19 2.37 27.55
CA GLU A 154 11.53 3.34 26.51
C GLU A 154 11.28 2.76 25.13
N ALA A 155 10.95 3.63 24.16
CA ALA A 155 10.81 3.25 22.77
C ALA A 155 11.92 3.92 21.95
N HIS A 156 12.56 3.13 21.10
CA HIS A 156 13.68 3.54 20.25
C HIS A 156 13.30 3.32 18.80
N VAL A 157 13.71 4.24 17.93
CA VAL A 157 13.60 4.08 16.47
C VAL A 157 15.00 3.93 15.91
N GLY A 158 15.29 2.77 15.33
CA GLY A 158 16.63 2.46 14.84
C GLY A 158 16.73 1.02 14.30
N PRO A 159 17.91 0.62 13.80
CA PRO A 159 18.05 -0.63 13.06
C PRO A 159 17.87 -1.89 13.92
N LEU A 160 17.36 -2.94 13.30
CA LEU A 160 17.38 -4.32 13.82
C LEU A 160 18.18 -5.23 12.89
N ALA A 161 18.85 -6.24 13.47
CA ALA A 161 19.56 -7.27 12.72
C ALA A 161 18.74 -8.58 12.70
N ALA A 162 18.47 -9.08 11.50
CA ALA A 162 17.59 -10.21 11.25
C ALA A 162 18.37 -11.38 10.63
N GLY A 163 18.14 -12.59 11.12
CA GLY A 163 18.73 -13.81 10.54
C GLY A 163 18.34 -15.08 11.29
N GLY A 164 18.39 -16.22 10.62
CA GLY A 164 17.92 -17.51 11.16
C GLY A 164 18.80 -18.15 12.25
N ARG A 165 19.60 -17.38 12.99
CA ARG A 165 20.41 -17.89 14.11
C ARG A 165 20.01 -17.20 15.40
N VAL A 166 19.62 -17.97 16.40
CA VAL A 166 19.45 -17.48 17.77
C VAL A 166 20.83 -17.25 18.37
N VAL A 167 21.17 -16.00 18.65
CA VAL A 167 22.49 -15.61 19.19
C VAL A 167 22.44 -15.66 20.70
N THR A 168 23.18 -16.60 21.31
CA THR A 168 23.14 -16.85 22.76
C THR A 168 24.34 -16.34 23.54
N SER A 169 25.37 -15.83 22.86
CA SER A 169 26.60 -15.33 23.49
C SER A 169 27.19 -14.19 22.67
N ALA A 170 27.66 -13.14 23.36
CA ALA A 170 28.38 -12.02 22.76
C ALA A 170 29.72 -12.41 22.11
N GLU A 171 30.30 -13.55 22.51
CA GLU A 171 31.56 -14.06 21.95
C GLU A 171 31.33 -14.97 20.73
N SER A 172 30.08 -15.29 20.41
CA SER A 172 29.77 -16.14 19.26
C SER A 172 30.21 -15.48 17.96
N HIS A 173 30.59 -16.30 16.98
CA HIS A 173 30.95 -15.82 15.64
C HIS A 173 29.87 -14.90 15.04
N THR A 174 28.60 -15.23 15.25
CA THR A 174 27.48 -14.39 14.78
C THR A 174 27.39 -13.06 15.53
N ALA A 175 27.57 -13.03 16.85
CA ALA A 175 27.60 -11.77 17.59
C ALA A 175 28.74 -10.85 17.11
N LEU A 176 29.93 -11.41 16.87
CA LEU A 176 31.09 -10.67 16.35
C LEU A 176 30.86 -10.14 14.93
N LEU A 177 30.19 -10.92 14.07
CA LEU A 177 29.81 -10.50 12.72
C LEU A 177 28.86 -9.30 12.77
N ILE A 178 27.83 -9.37 13.62
CA ILE A 178 26.86 -8.29 13.81
C ILE A 178 27.55 -7.07 14.44
N GLU A 179 28.46 -7.24 15.41
CA GLU A 179 29.23 -6.12 15.97
C GLU A 179 30.11 -5.42 14.92
N ARG A 180 30.65 -6.17 13.96
CA ARG A 180 31.52 -5.61 12.90
C ARG A 180 30.75 -4.92 11.78
N HIS A 181 29.57 -5.43 11.43
CA HIS A 181 28.88 -5.04 10.19
C HIS A 181 27.51 -4.38 10.40
N CYS A 182 26.95 -4.50 11.60
CA CYS A 182 25.64 -4.00 12.01
C CYS A 182 25.76 -3.40 13.43
N ASP A 183 26.79 -2.58 13.64
CA ASP A 183 27.18 -2.14 14.98
C ASP A 183 26.10 -1.28 15.65
N ASP A 184 25.35 -0.52 14.87
CA ASP A 184 24.26 0.35 15.33
C ASP A 184 22.94 -0.39 15.58
N ALA A 185 22.83 -1.67 15.20
CA ALA A 185 21.62 -2.46 15.41
C ALA A 185 21.29 -2.63 16.90
N LEU A 186 20.08 -2.21 17.28
CA LEU A 186 19.57 -2.15 18.65
C LEU A 186 19.07 -3.51 19.16
N GLY A 187 18.88 -4.48 18.27
CA GLY A 187 18.46 -5.82 18.64
C GLY A 187 18.64 -6.85 17.52
N ILE A 188 18.53 -8.12 17.89
CA ILE A 188 18.64 -9.28 17.00
C ILE A 188 17.33 -10.09 17.05
N GLU A 189 16.81 -10.43 15.87
CA GLU A 189 15.59 -11.22 15.68
C GLU A 189 15.69 -12.11 14.43
N THR A 190 14.66 -12.91 14.13
CA THR A 190 14.75 -14.01 13.16
C THR A 190 13.85 -13.87 11.92
N GLU A 191 12.85 -12.97 11.90
CA GLU A 191 11.83 -12.92 10.86
C GLU A 191 11.76 -11.60 10.07
N GLY A 192 12.31 -10.52 10.60
CA GLY A 192 12.03 -9.16 10.17
C GLY A 192 12.44 -8.88 8.74
N PHE A 193 13.57 -9.43 8.30
CA PHE A 193 14.03 -9.22 6.93
C PHE A 193 13.09 -9.90 5.92
N GLY A 194 12.56 -11.08 6.26
CA GLY A 194 11.58 -11.78 5.44
C GLY A 194 10.27 -10.99 5.26
N VAL A 195 9.73 -10.46 6.36
CA VAL A 195 8.53 -9.61 6.32
C VAL A 195 8.78 -8.35 5.50
N MET A 196 9.90 -7.66 5.74
CA MET A 196 10.27 -6.46 4.98
C MET A 196 10.50 -6.76 3.50
N ALA A 197 11.02 -7.94 3.14
CA ALA A 197 11.21 -8.35 1.76
C ALA A 197 9.87 -8.58 1.02
N ALA A 198 8.89 -9.23 1.68
CA ALA A 198 7.55 -9.39 1.14
C ALA A 198 6.86 -8.04 0.93
N ALA A 199 6.97 -7.11 1.88
CA ALA A 199 6.43 -5.77 1.74
C ALA A 199 7.16 -4.96 0.65
N HIS A 200 8.49 -5.07 0.55
CA HIS A 200 9.27 -4.37 -0.47
C HIS A 200 8.88 -4.80 -1.90
N ALA A 201 8.47 -6.05 -2.09
CA ALA A 201 7.95 -6.53 -3.37
C ALA A 201 6.56 -5.97 -3.72
N ASN A 202 5.87 -5.33 -2.77
CA ASN A 202 4.50 -4.80 -2.89
C ASN A 202 4.47 -3.27 -2.59
N PRO A 203 4.71 -2.40 -3.58
CA PRO A 203 4.95 -0.97 -3.36
C PRO A 203 3.80 -0.17 -2.72
N SER A 204 2.58 -0.70 -2.75
CA SER A 204 1.41 -0.08 -2.10
C SER A 204 1.33 -0.30 -0.60
N VAL A 205 2.21 -1.15 -0.04
CA VAL A 205 2.18 -1.55 1.37
C VAL A 205 3.31 -0.86 2.14
N SER A 206 2.96 -0.16 3.22
CA SER A 206 3.95 0.27 4.21
C SER A 206 4.21 -0.85 5.22
N ALA A 207 5.46 -1.07 5.62
CA ALA A 207 5.79 -2.07 6.63
C ALA A 207 6.82 -1.61 7.65
N MET A 208 6.74 -2.16 8.86
CA MET A 208 7.68 -1.93 9.95
C MET A 208 7.77 -3.16 10.86
N VAL A 209 8.98 -3.40 11.38
CA VAL A 209 9.23 -4.40 12.41
C VAL A 209 9.31 -3.71 13.76
N ILE A 210 8.58 -4.21 14.76
CA ILE A 210 8.48 -3.66 16.10
C ILE A 210 8.78 -4.77 17.10
N ARG A 211 9.87 -4.65 17.85
CA ARG A 211 10.31 -5.68 18.79
C ARG A 211 10.40 -5.15 20.21
N GLY A 212 9.82 -5.89 21.15
CA GLY A 212 10.08 -5.71 22.57
C GLY A 212 11.35 -6.47 22.97
N ILE A 213 12.15 -5.89 23.84
CA ILE A 213 13.41 -6.52 24.27
C ILE A 213 13.14 -7.54 25.38
N SER A 214 13.32 -8.83 25.08
CA SER A 214 13.06 -9.94 26.02
C SER A 214 14.29 -10.43 26.76
N ASP A 215 15.46 -10.33 26.13
CA ASP A 215 16.74 -10.78 26.66
C ASP A 215 17.84 -9.82 26.21
N LEU A 216 18.98 -9.84 26.89
CA LEU A 216 20.20 -9.16 26.46
C LEU A 216 21.27 -10.21 26.14
N LEU A 217 22.18 -9.92 25.21
CA LEU A 217 23.20 -10.89 24.77
C LEU A 217 24.08 -11.45 25.91
N ASP A 218 24.20 -10.71 27.02
CA ASP A 218 25.01 -11.08 28.19
C ASP A 218 24.18 -11.59 29.39
N ASP A 219 22.84 -11.69 29.27
CA ASP A 219 21.93 -12.02 30.37
C ASP A 219 20.94 -13.13 29.99
N LYS A 220 21.44 -14.36 29.82
CA LYS A 220 20.64 -15.52 29.39
C LYS A 220 20.34 -16.48 30.52
N ALA A 221 19.49 -16.06 31.45
CA ALA A 221 18.88 -16.96 32.42
C ALA A 221 17.48 -17.42 31.95
N PHE A 222 17.25 -18.73 31.83
CA PHE A 222 15.94 -19.29 31.42
C PHE A 222 14.75 -18.82 32.28
N ALA A 223 14.99 -18.47 33.54
CA ALA A 223 13.97 -17.90 34.42
C ALA A 223 13.58 -16.46 34.03
N ALA A 224 14.54 -15.67 33.51
CA ALA A 224 14.30 -14.32 33.03
C ALA A 224 13.43 -14.32 31.77
N ASP A 225 13.66 -15.27 30.85
CA ASP A 225 12.86 -15.39 29.62
C ASP A 225 11.37 -15.59 29.89
N ARG A 226 11.03 -16.45 30.86
CA ARG A 226 9.62 -16.71 31.24
C ARG A 226 8.91 -15.48 31.77
N HIS A 227 9.65 -14.54 32.34
CA HIS A 227 9.11 -13.27 32.81
C HIS A 227 9.06 -12.23 31.68
N TRP A 228 10.17 -12.05 30.95
CA TRP A 228 10.34 -10.94 30.04
C TRP A 228 9.72 -11.14 28.66
N GLN A 229 9.62 -12.37 28.14
CA GLN A 229 9.03 -12.57 26.81
C GLN A 229 7.56 -12.09 26.72
N PRO A 230 6.66 -12.45 27.66
CA PRO A 230 5.29 -11.93 27.65
C PRO A 230 5.22 -10.41 27.85
N VAL A 231 6.09 -9.84 28.70
CA VAL A 231 6.14 -8.39 28.96
C VAL A 231 6.59 -7.64 27.70
N ALA A 232 7.70 -8.07 27.12
CA ALA A 232 8.27 -7.50 25.89
C ALA A 232 7.28 -7.55 24.73
N ALA A 233 6.61 -8.69 24.52
CA ALA A 233 5.60 -8.84 23.47
C ALA A 233 4.42 -7.88 23.65
N ARG A 234 3.91 -7.72 24.88
CA ARG A 234 2.84 -6.74 25.18
C ARG A 234 3.28 -5.31 24.98
N HIS A 235 4.51 -4.96 25.36
CA HIS A 235 5.03 -3.61 25.12
C HIS A 235 5.17 -3.32 23.61
N ALA A 236 5.64 -4.30 22.84
CA ALA A 236 5.73 -4.20 21.39
C ALA A 236 4.35 -3.99 20.75
N CYS A 237 3.33 -4.74 21.21
CA CYS A 237 1.94 -4.57 20.75
C CYS A 237 1.37 -3.22 21.17
N ALA A 238 1.56 -2.78 22.41
CA ALA A 238 1.13 -1.47 22.89
C ALA A 238 1.68 -0.34 22.01
N PHE A 239 2.97 -0.41 21.64
CA PHE A 239 3.58 0.52 20.70
C PHE A 239 3.00 0.41 19.29
N ALA A 240 2.85 -0.81 18.76
CA ALA A 240 2.31 -1.06 17.41
C ALA A 240 0.88 -0.56 17.24
N PHE A 241 0.02 -0.75 18.24
CA PHE A 241 -1.36 -0.28 18.21
C PHE A 241 -1.47 1.23 18.43
N GLU A 242 -0.58 1.84 19.22
CA GLU A 242 -0.48 3.32 19.26
C GLU A 242 0.02 3.88 17.92
N LEU A 243 0.95 3.19 17.25
CA LEU A 243 1.37 3.54 15.90
C LEU A 243 0.20 3.47 14.92
N LEU A 244 -0.60 2.41 14.95
CA LEU A 244 -1.80 2.26 14.11
C LEU A 244 -2.85 3.33 14.39
N HIS A 245 -3.12 3.65 15.65
CA HIS A 245 -4.06 4.72 16.06
C HIS A 245 -3.77 6.04 15.33
N HIS A 246 -2.49 6.40 15.24
CA HIS A 246 -2.05 7.63 14.59
C HIS A 246 -1.72 7.47 13.10
N THR A 247 -1.74 6.24 12.59
CA THR A 247 -1.50 5.97 11.18
C THR A 247 -2.81 6.15 10.43
N ARG A 248 -2.77 7.04 9.45
CA ARG A 248 -3.79 7.13 8.42
C ARG A 248 -3.11 6.69 7.15
N PRO A 249 -3.53 5.59 6.54
CA PRO A 249 -3.04 5.30 5.21
C PRO A 249 -3.48 6.45 4.33
N ASP A 250 -2.58 6.88 3.45
CA ASP A 250 -3.00 7.76 2.38
C ASP A 250 -4.19 7.07 1.73
N GLN A 251 -5.34 7.75 1.68
CA GLN A 251 -6.39 7.31 0.78
C GLN A 251 -5.68 7.15 -0.56
N PRO A 252 -5.70 5.97 -1.21
CA PRO A 252 -5.14 5.85 -2.54
C PRO A 252 -5.76 7.00 -3.32
N ALA A 253 -4.95 8.01 -3.65
CA ALA A 253 -5.41 9.35 -4.00
C ALA A 253 -6.54 9.13 -4.96
N ALA A 254 -7.80 9.36 -4.50
CA ALA A 254 -8.98 8.69 -5.04
C ALA A 254 -8.73 8.53 -6.52
N HIS A 255 -8.37 7.31 -6.96
CA HIS A 255 -8.32 7.07 -8.39
C HIS A 255 -9.73 7.43 -8.74
N THR A 256 -9.90 8.62 -9.34
CA THR A 256 -11.19 9.19 -9.65
C THR A 256 -11.82 8.06 -10.42
N ALA A 257 -12.72 7.31 -9.77
CA ALA A 257 -13.26 6.08 -10.34
C ALA A 257 -13.71 6.50 -11.72
N PRO A 258 -13.10 6.00 -12.82
CA PRO A 258 -12.95 6.75 -14.08
C PRO A 258 -14.22 7.53 -14.30
N GLY A 259 -14.16 8.83 -13.95
CA GLY A 259 -15.36 9.60 -13.61
C GLY A 259 -16.30 9.42 -14.75
N GLU A 260 -17.41 8.70 -14.50
CA GLU A 260 -18.45 8.33 -15.46
C GLU A 260 -18.00 8.63 -16.89
N GLN A 261 -17.17 7.73 -17.48
CA GLN A 261 -16.39 7.98 -18.70
C GLN A 261 -17.00 9.10 -19.54
N ARG A 262 -16.50 10.34 -19.36
CA ARG A 262 -16.79 11.38 -20.34
C ARG A 262 -16.33 10.79 -21.67
N PRO A 263 -17.23 10.66 -22.66
CA PRO A 263 -16.92 9.96 -23.90
C PRO A 263 -15.62 10.53 -24.44
N ALA A 264 -14.63 9.65 -24.66
CA ALA A 264 -13.30 10.04 -25.08
C ALA A 264 -13.41 10.95 -26.32
N SER A 265 -13.17 12.24 -26.14
CA SER A 265 -13.16 13.18 -27.24
C SER A 265 -11.83 13.01 -27.97
N THR A 266 -11.86 12.32 -29.11
CA THR A 266 -10.72 12.26 -30.02
C THR A 266 -10.59 13.60 -30.74
N TYR A 267 -9.45 14.27 -30.57
CA TYR A 267 -9.14 15.51 -31.28
C TYR A 267 -8.38 15.19 -32.57
N ILE A 268 -8.90 15.64 -33.71
CA ILE A 268 -8.20 15.62 -35.00
C ILE A 268 -7.80 17.05 -35.32
N VAL A 269 -6.50 17.31 -35.43
CA VAL A 269 -5.95 18.64 -35.74
C VAL A 269 -5.39 18.63 -37.15
N ALA A 270 -5.83 19.56 -37.99
CA ALA A 270 -5.25 19.84 -39.30
C ALA A 270 -4.68 21.27 -39.29
N GLN A 271 -3.40 21.41 -39.62
CA GLN A 271 -2.66 22.67 -39.51
C GLN A 271 -2.06 23.07 -40.87
N GLY A 272 -2.14 24.37 -41.21
CA GLY A 272 -1.63 24.94 -42.46
C GLY A 272 -2.73 25.45 -43.39
N ASP A 273 -2.34 26.28 -44.37
CA ASP A 273 -3.27 26.81 -45.36
C ASP A 273 -3.84 25.69 -46.24
N ASN A 274 -5.16 25.69 -46.46
CA ASN A 274 -5.90 24.64 -47.18
C ASN A 274 -5.88 23.24 -46.55
N ALA A 275 -5.60 23.11 -45.25
CA ALA A 275 -5.64 21.81 -44.58
C ALA A 275 -7.06 21.22 -44.55
N VAL A 276 -7.20 19.93 -44.92
CA VAL A 276 -8.47 19.20 -44.97
C VAL A 276 -8.42 18.04 -43.98
N ALA A 277 -9.40 17.96 -43.08
CA ALA A 277 -9.63 16.80 -42.22
C ALA A 277 -10.98 16.17 -42.55
N ASN A 278 -10.98 14.89 -42.91
CA ASN A 278 -12.20 14.11 -43.13
C ASN A 278 -12.50 13.27 -41.90
N VAL A 279 -13.66 13.49 -41.28
CA VAL A 279 -14.14 12.72 -40.13
C VAL A 279 -15.41 11.99 -40.53
N ALA A 280 -15.41 10.67 -40.39
CA ALA A 280 -16.56 9.83 -40.70
C ALA A 280 -16.83 8.86 -39.55
N ALA A 281 -18.11 8.65 -39.24
CA ALA A 281 -18.56 7.58 -38.35
C ALA A 281 -19.25 6.51 -39.21
N VAL A 282 -18.87 5.24 -39.04
CA VAL A 282 -19.35 4.13 -39.86
C VAL A 282 -19.88 3.01 -38.96
N GLY A 283 -21.09 2.52 -39.25
CA GLY A 283 -21.74 1.43 -38.52
C GLY A 283 -23.21 1.73 -38.18
N ASP A 284 -24.01 0.70 -37.94
CA ASP A 284 -25.46 0.82 -37.74
C ASP A 284 -25.85 1.55 -36.44
N HIS A 285 -24.87 1.77 -35.55
CA HIS A 285 -25.06 2.41 -34.24
C HIS A 285 -24.13 3.61 -34.00
N SER A 286 -23.43 4.12 -35.03
CA SER A 286 -22.61 5.33 -34.87
C SER A 286 -23.48 6.56 -34.57
N ARG A 287 -23.36 7.08 -33.34
CA ARG A 287 -23.91 8.36 -32.89
C ARG A 287 -22.77 9.19 -32.28
N GLY A 288 -22.70 10.48 -32.60
CA GLY A 288 -21.67 11.36 -32.07
C GLY A 288 -21.93 12.84 -32.38
N GLU A 289 -21.29 13.71 -31.61
CA GLU A 289 -21.26 15.15 -31.86
C GLU A 289 -19.87 15.53 -32.38
N LEU A 290 -19.80 16.30 -33.48
CA LEU A 290 -18.56 16.89 -33.97
C LEU A 290 -18.48 18.33 -33.48
N HIS A 291 -17.47 18.62 -32.66
CA HIS A 291 -17.21 19.96 -32.16
C HIS A 291 -16.02 20.53 -32.92
N ILE A 292 -16.26 21.54 -33.76
CA ILE A 292 -15.21 22.19 -34.54
C ILE A 292 -14.76 23.43 -33.77
N HIS A 293 -13.53 23.39 -33.26
CA HIS A 293 -12.90 24.52 -32.59
C HIS A 293 -11.88 25.18 -33.52
N ARG A 294 -11.97 26.50 -33.65
CA ARG A 294 -10.96 27.29 -34.37
C ARG A 294 -10.00 27.88 -33.38
N LEU A 295 -8.74 27.45 -33.44
CA LEU A 295 -7.63 28.07 -32.73
C LEU A 295 -6.92 29.00 -33.72
N THR A 296 -7.20 30.30 -33.62
CA THR A 296 -6.55 31.33 -34.44
C THR A 296 -5.85 32.33 -33.53
N THR A 297 -4.62 32.70 -33.88
CA THR A 297 -3.84 33.76 -33.22
C THR A 297 -4.12 35.15 -33.80
N GLN A 298 -4.98 35.28 -34.82
CA GLN A 298 -5.33 36.57 -35.44
C GLN A 298 -6.86 36.78 -35.58
N PRO A 299 -7.41 37.93 -35.15
CA PRO A 299 -8.85 38.14 -34.98
C PRO A 299 -9.67 38.48 -36.24
N HIS A 300 -9.08 38.66 -37.43
CA HIS A 300 -9.79 39.29 -38.57
C HIS A 300 -9.99 38.45 -39.85
N VAL A 301 -9.73 37.14 -39.86
CA VAL A 301 -9.97 36.31 -41.06
C VAL A 301 -11.32 35.60 -40.95
N ALA A 302 -12.31 36.01 -41.75
CA ALA A 302 -13.59 35.31 -41.88
C ALA A 302 -13.38 33.92 -42.49
N ALA A 303 -13.86 32.87 -41.82
CA ALA A 303 -13.81 31.50 -42.32
C ALA A 303 -15.23 30.98 -42.58
N ALA A 304 -15.48 30.48 -43.79
CA ALA A 304 -16.73 29.82 -44.13
C ALA A 304 -16.60 28.30 -43.91
N VAL A 305 -17.34 27.76 -42.94
CA VAL A 305 -17.46 26.31 -42.76
C VAL A 305 -18.61 25.81 -43.65
N ARG A 306 -18.28 25.15 -44.76
CA ARG A 306 -19.27 24.44 -45.60
C ARG A 306 -19.32 22.97 -45.18
N ILE A 307 -20.40 22.59 -44.50
CA ILE A 307 -20.68 21.18 -44.20
C ILE A 307 -21.45 20.58 -45.38
N LEU A 308 -20.80 19.70 -46.14
CA LEU A 308 -21.44 18.90 -47.20
C LEU A 308 -21.86 17.54 -46.62
N ALA A 309 -23.13 17.40 -46.25
CA ALA A 309 -23.69 16.10 -45.90
C ALA A 309 -24.07 15.34 -47.18
N ALA A 310 -23.24 14.40 -47.63
CA ALA A 310 -23.59 13.49 -48.72
C ALA A 310 -24.17 12.19 -48.15
N ARG A 311 -25.47 11.94 -48.37
CA ARG A 311 -26.07 10.63 -48.12
C ARG A 311 -25.91 9.77 -49.38
N ARG A 312 -25.21 8.64 -49.31
CA ARG A 312 -25.35 7.60 -50.34
C ARG A 312 -26.74 6.96 -50.18
N ARG A 313 -27.63 7.19 -51.15
CA ARG A 313 -28.80 6.34 -51.35
C ARG A 313 -28.35 5.10 -52.12
N SER A 314 -28.54 3.92 -51.55
CA SER A 314 -28.61 2.68 -52.31
C SER A 314 -29.92 2.67 -53.10
N GLY A 315 -29.88 3.14 -54.35
CA GLY A 315 -30.93 2.87 -55.35
C GLY A 315 -31.43 4.08 -56.16
N GLY A 316 -31.23 4.02 -57.49
CA GLY A 316 -32.05 4.66 -58.54
C GLY A 316 -31.75 6.14 -58.90
N PRO A 317 -31.81 6.54 -60.19
CA PRO A 317 -31.54 7.91 -60.61
C PRO A 317 -32.77 8.80 -60.38
N GLY A 318 -32.54 9.95 -59.74
CA GLY A 318 -33.47 11.08 -59.79
C GLY A 318 -33.87 11.68 -58.45
N ARG A 319 -33.67 13.00 -58.38
CA ARG A 319 -34.32 14.03 -57.54
C ARG A 319 -33.59 14.48 -56.25
N ASP A 320 -33.15 15.74 -56.36
CA ASP A 320 -32.80 16.80 -55.41
C ASP A 320 -32.47 16.47 -53.94
N CYS A 321 -31.25 16.89 -53.56
CA CYS A 321 -30.83 17.09 -52.17
C CYS A 321 -31.58 18.29 -51.56
N GLN A 322 -32.50 18.03 -50.62
CA GLN A 322 -33.09 19.09 -49.80
C GLN A 322 -32.03 19.71 -48.89
N ARG A 323 -31.85 21.03 -49.00
CA ARG A 323 -31.09 21.86 -48.06
C ARG A 323 -31.98 22.11 -46.83
N HIS A 324 -31.53 21.72 -45.64
CA HIS A 324 -32.09 22.22 -44.39
C HIS A 324 -31.25 23.41 -43.88
N GLY A 325 -31.95 24.44 -43.40
CA GLY A 325 -31.46 25.79 -43.22
C GLY A 325 -30.32 25.93 -42.20
N LEU A 326 -29.38 26.81 -42.54
CA LEU A 326 -28.30 27.29 -41.69
C LEU A 326 -28.80 28.48 -40.86
N SER A 327 -28.62 28.44 -39.54
CA SER A 327 -28.61 29.65 -38.73
C SER A 327 -27.18 30.20 -38.65
N VAL A 328 -27.02 31.50 -38.94
CA VAL A 328 -25.75 32.23 -38.83
C VAL A 328 -25.74 32.92 -37.46
N PRO A 329 -24.78 32.64 -36.56
CA PRO A 329 -24.61 33.46 -35.35
C PRO A 329 -23.70 34.67 -35.63
N ALA A 330 -23.95 35.76 -34.89
CA ALA A 330 -23.24 37.02 -34.91
C ALA A 330 -21.79 36.90 -34.34
N PRO A 331 -20.89 37.86 -34.59
CA PRO A 331 -19.47 37.70 -34.29
C PRO A 331 -19.19 37.86 -32.79
N GLY A 332 -19.03 36.72 -32.13
CA GLY A 332 -18.53 36.55 -30.77
C GLY A 332 -18.23 35.07 -30.61
N GLY A 333 -17.05 34.71 -30.11
CA GLY A 333 -16.55 33.34 -30.14
C GLY A 333 -17.49 32.34 -29.47
N GLU A 334 -18.29 31.63 -30.26
CA GLU A 334 -19.10 30.51 -29.79
C GLU A 334 -18.88 29.28 -30.69
N ALA A 335 -18.75 28.13 -30.04
CA ALA A 335 -18.62 26.84 -30.68
C ALA A 335 -19.90 26.51 -31.47
N CYS A 336 -19.76 26.16 -32.74
CA CYS A 336 -20.90 25.75 -33.55
C CYS A 336 -21.25 24.29 -33.21
N ARG A 337 -22.36 24.07 -32.50
CA ARG A 337 -22.83 22.75 -32.08
C ARG A 337 -23.79 22.19 -33.13
N THR A 338 -23.41 21.10 -33.81
CA THR A 338 -24.29 20.39 -34.75
C THR A 338 -24.49 18.95 -34.27
N VAL A 339 -25.74 18.58 -33.98
CA VAL A 339 -26.11 17.22 -33.56
C VAL A 339 -26.62 16.45 -34.78
N LEU A 340 -25.99 15.31 -35.10
CA LEU A 340 -26.43 14.41 -36.16
C LEU A 340 -27.26 13.25 -35.56
N THR A 341 -28.57 13.24 -35.76
CA THR A 341 -29.46 12.15 -35.31
C THR A 341 -29.88 11.24 -36.47
N PRO A 342 -29.86 9.89 -36.32
CA PRO A 342 -30.52 8.99 -37.26
C PRO A 342 -32.05 9.03 -37.08
N LYS A 343 -32.82 8.97 -38.18
CA LYS A 343 -34.28 8.76 -38.10
C LYS A 343 -34.55 7.35 -37.55
N GLY A 344 -35.28 7.25 -36.44
CA GLY A 344 -35.75 5.98 -35.89
C GLY A 344 -36.68 5.25 -36.86
N TYR A 345 -36.49 3.94 -36.98
CA TYR A 345 -37.48 3.04 -37.55
C TYR A 345 -38.65 2.94 -36.58
N GLY A 346 -39.85 3.25 -37.05
CA GLY A 346 -41.07 3.23 -36.25
C GLY A 346 -41.41 1.82 -35.75
N SER A 347 -41.71 1.72 -34.46
CA SER A 347 -42.44 0.61 -33.86
C SER A 347 -43.84 0.55 -34.47
N ARG A 348 -44.17 -0.55 -35.14
CA ARG A 348 -45.54 -0.90 -35.52
C ARG A 348 -46.31 -1.28 -34.26
N HIS A 349 -47.47 -0.64 -34.04
CA HIS A 349 -48.53 -1.20 -33.21
C HIS A 349 -48.98 -2.52 -33.82
N VAL A 350 -49.01 -3.57 -33.01
CA VAL A 350 -49.81 -4.77 -33.24
C VAL A 350 -51.07 -4.60 -32.40
N ALA A 351 -52.22 -4.89 -33.02
CA ALA A 351 -53.55 -4.78 -32.46
C ALA A 351 -53.78 -5.68 -31.24
#